data_AF-A0A1C3XV63-F1
#
_entry.id   AF-A0A1C3XV63-F1
#
_cell.length_a   1.000
_cell.length_b   1.000
_cell.length_c   1.000
_cell.angle_alpha   90.00
_cell.angle_beta   90.00
_cell.angle_gamma   90.00
#
_symmetry.space_group_name_H-M   'P 1'
#
loop_
_entity.id
_entity.type
_entity.pdbx_description
1 polymer ?
#
loop_
_entity_poly.entity_id
_entity_poly.type
_entity_poly.pdbx_seq_one_letter_code
_entity_poly.pdbx_strand_id
1 'polypeptide(L)'
;MKNLFVSAALSLTAVLLSSCTTTSGGSRQHSLSVTVRSGVRTLVAKNWHIDDDCRHIDYPAMDVVEKPKHGRLEIVHEPLFPKLDGKTSKCETVKTKGVVGYYTADKGYTGIDRLVIRSPYEEGKTEDGVLSVKVVN
;
A
#
# COMPACT_ATOMS: atom_id res chain seq x y z
N MET A 1 -9.18 71.10 -24.29
CA MET A 1 -8.05 71.30 -23.36
C MET A 1 -7.72 69.97 -22.70
N LYS A 2 -6.48 69.51 -22.92
CA LYS A 2 -5.68 68.51 -22.18
C LYS A 2 -6.32 67.16 -21.80
N ASN A 3 -6.02 66.17 -22.65
CA ASN A 3 -5.66 64.82 -22.23
C ASN A 3 -4.47 64.87 -21.27
N LEU A 4 -4.43 63.99 -20.27
CA LEU A 4 -3.18 63.47 -19.71
C LEU A 4 -3.41 62.10 -19.08
N PHE A 5 -2.77 61.13 -19.72
CA PHE A 5 -2.61 59.74 -19.33
C PHE A 5 -1.82 59.64 -18.02
N VAL A 6 -2.25 58.79 -17.10
CA VAL A 6 -1.37 58.20 -16.08
C VAL A 6 -1.69 56.71 -15.97
N SER A 7 -0.94 55.92 -16.73
CA SER A 7 -0.73 54.50 -16.47
C SER A 7 0.41 54.40 -15.46
N ALA A 8 0.19 53.77 -14.30
CA ALA A 8 1.26 53.34 -13.41
C ALA A 8 1.12 51.83 -13.16
N ALA A 9 2.16 51.13 -13.58
CA ALA A 9 2.20 49.69 -13.80
C ALA A 9 2.40 48.86 -12.53
N LEU A 10 1.89 47.63 -12.63
CA LEU A 10 2.11 46.44 -11.80
C LEU A 10 3.54 46.27 -11.26
N SER A 11 3.64 45.91 -9.98
CA SER A 11 4.73 45.14 -9.32
C SER A 11 4.34 45.01 -7.84
N LEU A 12 4.43 43.92 -7.08
CA LEU A 12 5.14 42.65 -7.21
C LEU A 12 4.34 41.62 -6.40
N THR A 13 4.15 40.43 -6.96
CA THR A 13 3.51 39.27 -6.33
C THR A 13 4.28 38.82 -5.08
N ALA A 14 3.67 38.92 -3.89
CA ALA A 14 4.10 38.15 -2.73
C ALA A 14 3.50 36.73 -2.84
N VAL A 15 4.19 35.82 -3.52
CA VAL A 15 3.89 34.39 -3.44
C VAL A 15 4.34 33.92 -2.07
N LEU A 16 3.44 33.98 -1.09
CA LEU A 16 3.60 33.23 0.15
C LEU A 16 3.50 31.75 -0.21
N LEU A 17 4.64 31.09 -0.40
CA LEU A 17 4.73 29.63 -0.44
C LEU A 17 4.34 29.13 0.94
N SER A 18 3.05 28.84 1.15
CA SER A 18 2.59 28.09 2.31
C SER A 18 3.19 26.68 2.21
N SER A 19 4.35 26.50 2.84
CA SER A 19 4.94 25.18 3.04
C SER A 19 4.13 24.46 4.10
N CYS A 20 2.98 23.92 3.71
CA CYS A 20 2.33 22.87 4.48
C CYS A 20 3.23 21.63 4.37
N THR A 21 4.26 21.54 5.22
CA THR A 21 4.83 20.24 5.53
C THR A 21 3.78 19.51 6.37
N THR A 22 2.93 18.74 5.71
CA THR A 22 2.11 17.74 6.40
C THR A 22 3.07 16.69 6.92
N THR A 23 3.52 16.85 8.17
CA THR A 23 4.13 15.76 8.93
C THR A 23 3.09 14.65 9.02
N SER A 24 3.26 13.61 8.21
CA SER A 24 2.37 12.46 8.10
C SER A 24 2.40 11.63 9.39
N GLY A 25 1.68 12.08 10.41
CA GLY A 25 1.46 11.32 11.63
C GLY A 25 0.62 10.09 11.32
N GLY A 26 1.26 8.91 11.24
CA GLY A 26 0.58 7.61 11.31
C GLY A 26 0.47 6.79 10.01
N SER A 27 0.93 7.31 8.88
CA SER A 27 0.95 6.56 7.60
C SER A 27 2.38 6.39 7.10
N ARG A 28 2.80 5.12 6.98
CA ARG A 28 4.05 4.71 6.34
C ARG A 28 3.76 4.23 4.93
N GLN A 29 4.69 4.44 4.00
CA GLN A 29 4.63 3.84 2.67
C GLN A 29 5.80 2.86 2.53
N HIS A 30 5.51 1.65 2.05
CA HIS A 30 6.51 0.61 1.80
C HIS A 30 6.34 0.08 0.37
N SER A 31 7.42 0.10 -0.43
CA SER A 31 7.37 -0.32 -1.83
C SER A 31 7.97 -1.71 -2.01
N LEU A 32 7.25 -2.60 -2.69
CA LEU A 32 7.68 -3.96 -2.99
C LEU A 32 7.58 -4.22 -4.50
N SER A 33 8.48 -5.03 -5.04
CA SER A 33 8.39 -5.53 -6.42
C SER A 33 8.24 -7.04 -6.43
N VAL A 34 7.27 -7.54 -7.19
CA VAL A 34 7.00 -8.98 -7.34
C VAL A 34 6.96 -9.35 -8.81
N THR A 35 7.45 -10.54 -9.16
CA THR A 35 7.30 -11.09 -10.52
C THR A 35 6.27 -12.22 -10.50
N VAL A 36 5.30 -12.16 -11.40
CA VAL A 36 4.17 -13.11 -11.47
C VAL A 36 3.95 -13.56 -12.91
N ARG A 37 3.27 -14.69 -13.07
CA ARG A 37 2.90 -15.21 -14.39
C ARG A 37 1.50 -14.76 -14.81
N SER A 38 1.34 -14.49 -16.10
CA SER A 38 0.08 -14.07 -16.71
C SER A 38 -1.03 -15.09 -16.43
N GLY A 39 -2.19 -14.63 -15.94
CA GLY A 39 -3.32 -15.49 -15.60
C GLY A 39 -3.15 -16.39 -14.37
N VAL A 40 -2.02 -16.35 -13.66
CA VAL A 40 -1.74 -17.21 -12.50
C VAL A 40 -2.03 -16.47 -11.19
N ARG A 41 -2.85 -17.09 -10.34
CA ARG A 41 -3.15 -16.60 -8.98
C ARG A 41 -1.90 -16.73 -8.11
N THR A 42 -1.35 -15.60 -7.68
CA THR A 42 -0.08 -15.51 -6.95
C THR A 42 -0.28 -14.80 -5.63
N LEU A 43 0.24 -15.36 -4.54
CA LEU A 43 0.24 -14.71 -3.23
C LEU A 43 1.20 -13.52 -3.25
N VAL A 44 0.70 -12.33 -2.92
CA VAL A 44 1.49 -11.08 -2.94
C VAL A 44 1.46 -10.31 -1.62
N ALA A 45 0.53 -10.62 -0.73
CA ALA A 45 0.44 -9.98 0.58
C ALA A 45 -0.03 -10.97 1.65
N LYS A 46 0.44 -10.78 2.89
CA LYS A 46 -0.01 -11.47 4.09
C LYS A 46 -0.10 -10.46 5.22
N ASN A 47 -1.13 -10.59 6.05
CA ASN A 47 -1.20 -9.90 7.33
C ASN A 47 -1.86 -10.81 8.37
N TRP A 48 -1.52 -10.63 9.64
CA TRP A 48 -2.00 -11.42 10.76
C TRP A 48 -1.94 -10.59 12.04
N HIS A 49 -2.80 -10.93 13.01
CA HIS A 49 -2.78 -10.33 14.33
C HIS A 49 -2.83 -11.43 15.38
N ILE A 50 -1.73 -11.60 16.11
CA ILE A 50 -1.55 -12.67 17.10
C ILE A 50 -1.02 -12.11 18.41
N ASP A 51 -1.30 -12.80 19.52
CA ASP A 51 -0.72 -12.53 20.83
C ASP A 51 0.66 -13.19 21.01
N ASP A 52 1.28 -12.93 22.17
CA ASP A 52 2.57 -13.52 22.55
C ASP A 52 2.53 -15.05 22.70
N ASP A 53 1.35 -15.66 22.80
CA ASP A 53 1.13 -17.11 22.84
C ASP A 53 0.81 -17.70 21.46
N CYS A 54 1.02 -16.92 20.39
CA CYS A 54 0.75 -17.27 19.00
C CYS A 54 -0.73 -17.51 18.68
N ARG A 55 -1.65 -17.05 19.54
CA ARG A 55 -3.09 -17.17 19.31
C ARG A 55 -3.57 -16.01 18.45
N HIS A 56 -4.46 -16.32 17.52
CA HIS A 56 -5.12 -15.32 16.70
C HIS A 56 -6.03 -14.40 17.54
N ILE A 57 -5.84 -13.09 17.38
CA ILE A 57 -6.68 -12.05 18.00
C ILE A 57 -7.85 -11.75 17.06
N ASP A 58 -7.57 -11.20 15.88
CA ASP A 58 -8.56 -10.87 14.85
C ASP A 58 -7.97 -10.91 13.43
N TYR A 59 -8.83 -10.64 12.43
CA TYR A 59 -8.41 -10.45 11.05
C TYR A 59 -8.08 -8.96 10.82
N PRO A 60 -6.81 -8.59 10.60
CA PRO A 60 -6.45 -7.21 10.32
C PRO A 60 -7.08 -6.73 9.00
N ALA A 61 -7.58 -5.50 8.99
CA ALA A 61 -8.13 -4.89 7.78
C ALA A 61 -7.06 -4.74 6.69
N MET A 62 -7.39 -5.17 5.47
CA MET A 62 -6.56 -4.97 4.28
C MET A 62 -7.41 -4.27 3.23
N ASP A 63 -7.21 -2.96 3.08
CA ASP A 63 -8.00 -2.11 2.20
C ASP A 63 -7.28 -1.89 0.87
N VAL A 64 -7.99 -2.06 -0.25
CA VAL A 64 -7.45 -1.79 -1.59
C VAL A 64 -7.58 -0.31 -1.91
N VAL A 65 -6.51 0.46 -1.68
CA VAL A 65 -6.47 1.91 -1.93
C VAL A 65 -6.35 2.21 -3.42
N GLU A 66 -5.55 1.42 -4.14
CA GLU A 66 -5.37 1.52 -5.59
C GLU A 66 -5.52 0.13 -6.20
N LYS A 67 -6.50 -0.05 -7.08
CA LYS A 67 -6.74 -1.32 -7.78
C LYS A 67 -5.73 -1.51 -8.92
N PRO A 68 -5.31 -2.76 -9.21
CA PRO A 68 -4.54 -3.07 -10.41
C PRO A 68 -5.30 -2.71 -11.69
N LYS A 69 -4.57 -2.29 -12.73
CA LYS A 69 -5.14 -1.95 -14.04
C LYS A 69 -5.22 -3.15 -14.98
N HIS A 70 -4.39 -4.17 -14.77
CA HIS A 70 -4.23 -5.30 -15.67
C HIS A 70 -4.34 -6.65 -14.93
N GLY A 71 -5.26 -6.70 -13.98
CA GLY A 71 -5.53 -7.88 -13.19
C GLY A 71 -6.53 -7.61 -12.08
N ARG A 72 -6.55 -8.50 -11.09
CA ARG A 72 -7.38 -8.39 -9.89
C ARG A 72 -6.62 -8.79 -8.64
N LEU A 73 -7.02 -8.21 -7.52
CA LEU A 73 -6.59 -8.62 -6.18
C LEU A 73 -7.77 -9.26 -5.45
N GLU A 74 -7.56 -10.45 -4.90
CA GLU A 74 -8.50 -11.16 -4.04
C GLU A 74 -7.94 -11.19 -2.62
N ILE A 75 -8.68 -10.64 -1.66
CA ILE A 75 -8.33 -10.67 -0.24
C ILE A 75 -9.19 -11.72 0.44
N VAL A 76 -8.55 -12.70 1.08
CA VAL A 76 -9.21 -13.87 1.66
C VAL A 76 -8.66 -14.18 3.05
N HIS A 77 -9.48 -14.82 3.88
CA HIS A 77 -9.06 -15.33 5.18
C HIS A 77 -8.55 -16.77 5.00
N GLU A 78 -7.26 -16.99 5.25
CA GLU A 78 -6.62 -18.29 5.09
C GLU A 78 -5.58 -18.53 6.21
N PRO A 79 -5.39 -19.77 6.66
CA PRO A 79 -4.31 -20.09 7.60
C PRO A 79 -2.93 -19.91 6.94
N LEU A 80 -2.03 -19.17 7.60
CA LEU A 80 -0.68 -18.88 7.12
C LEU A 80 0.37 -19.09 8.22
N PHE A 81 1.63 -19.20 7.80
CA PHE A 81 2.77 -19.06 8.71
C PHE A 81 3.21 -17.60 8.71
N PRO A 82 3.19 -16.92 9.87
CA PRO A 82 3.59 -15.53 9.99
C PRO A 82 5.10 -15.43 9.84
N LYS A 83 5.59 -14.29 9.34
CA LYS A 83 7.03 -13.99 9.28
C LYS A 83 7.33 -12.97 10.36
N LEU A 84 8.03 -13.37 11.41
CA LEU A 84 8.15 -12.61 12.66
C LEU A 84 9.61 -12.55 13.11
N ASP A 85 10.07 -11.35 13.45
CA ASP A 85 11.38 -11.15 14.04
C ASP A 85 11.27 -11.01 15.57
N GLY A 86 12.35 -11.29 16.31
CA GLY A 86 12.43 -11.04 17.75
C GLY A 86 11.66 -12.05 18.63
N LYS A 87 11.02 -11.58 19.71
CA LYS A 87 10.42 -12.43 20.76
C LYS A 87 9.27 -13.32 20.27
N THR A 88 8.59 -12.92 19.19
CA THR A 88 7.47 -13.65 18.59
C THR A 88 7.90 -14.61 17.47
N SER A 89 9.20 -14.72 17.17
CA SER A 89 9.74 -15.68 16.19
C SER A 89 9.34 -17.14 16.48
N LYS A 90 9.08 -17.49 17.75
CA LYS A 90 8.51 -18.79 18.14
C LYS A 90 7.19 -19.13 17.45
N CYS A 91 6.47 -18.13 16.94
CA CYS A 91 5.19 -18.30 16.26
C CYS A 91 5.33 -18.58 14.75
N GLU A 92 6.51 -18.48 14.16
CA GLU A 92 6.71 -18.74 12.72
C GLU A 92 6.42 -20.19 12.33
N THR A 93 6.56 -21.13 13.27
CA THR A 93 6.24 -22.56 13.07
C THR A 93 4.78 -22.90 13.36
N VAL A 94 3.98 -21.93 13.83
CA VAL A 94 2.57 -22.11 14.17
C VAL A 94 1.71 -21.57 13.04
N LYS A 95 0.85 -22.43 12.48
CA LYS A 95 -0.13 -22.00 11.48
C LYS A 95 -1.21 -21.17 12.18
N THR A 96 -1.30 -19.89 11.86
CA THR A 96 -2.27 -18.95 12.43
C THR A 96 -3.28 -18.51 11.36
N LYS A 97 -4.46 -18.09 11.81
CA LYS A 97 -5.47 -17.48 10.94
C LYS A 97 -4.98 -16.09 10.53
N GLY A 98 -5.01 -15.79 9.24
CA GLY A 98 -4.59 -14.49 8.73
C GLY A 98 -5.38 -14.08 7.50
N VAL A 99 -4.97 -12.93 6.95
CA VAL A 99 -5.53 -12.35 5.74
C VAL A 99 -4.47 -12.39 4.65
N VAL A 100 -4.84 -12.87 3.47
CA VAL A 100 -3.93 -13.09 2.35
C VAL A 100 -4.46 -12.36 1.11
N GLY A 101 -3.56 -11.65 0.42
CA GLY A 101 -3.83 -11.02 -0.87
C GLY A 101 -3.26 -11.86 -2.01
N TYR A 102 -4.12 -12.29 -2.92
CA TYR A 102 -3.74 -12.96 -4.17
C TYR A 102 -3.96 -12.04 -5.36
N TYR A 103 -2.89 -11.80 -6.12
CA TYR A 103 -2.96 -11.10 -7.39
C TYR A 103 -3.08 -12.11 -8.54
N THR A 104 -3.92 -11.80 -9.51
CA THR A 104 -3.97 -12.52 -10.80
C THR A 104 -3.99 -11.52 -11.93
N ALA A 105 -2.97 -11.53 -12.79
CA ALA A 105 -2.94 -10.73 -14.00
C ALA A 105 -4.01 -11.19 -15.00
N ASP A 106 -4.51 -10.28 -15.83
CA ASP A 106 -5.34 -10.63 -16.97
C ASP A 106 -4.58 -11.57 -17.90
N LYS A 107 -5.28 -12.60 -18.41
CA LYS A 107 -4.65 -13.60 -19.27
C LYS A 107 -4.08 -12.95 -20.53
N GLY A 108 -2.79 -13.20 -20.79
CA GLY A 108 -2.06 -12.65 -21.94
C GLY A 108 -1.42 -11.28 -21.67
N TYR A 109 -1.70 -10.64 -20.54
CA TYR A 109 -1.00 -9.41 -20.17
C TYR A 109 0.46 -9.71 -19.81
N THR A 110 1.37 -8.85 -20.27
CA THR A 110 2.81 -8.83 -19.94
C THR A 110 3.20 -7.37 -19.80
N GLY A 111 3.88 -7.01 -18.73
CA GLY A 111 4.18 -5.61 -18.42
C GLY A 111 4.33 -5.35 -16.93
N ILE A 112 4.18 -4.08 -16.54
CA ILE A 112 4.19 -3.66 -15.14
C ILE A 112 2.78 -3.23 -14.75
N ASP A 113 2.24 -3.86 -13.72
CA ASP A 113 1.00 -3.44 -13.06
C ASP A 113 1.32 -2.88 -11.68
N ARG A 114 0.37 -2.18 -11.08
CA ARG A 114 0.55 -1.51 -9.79
C ARG A 114 -0.71 -1.63 -8.96
N LEU A 115 -0.56 -1.90 -7.67
CA LEU A 115 -1.65 -1.85 -6.70
C LEU A 115 -1.15 -1.36 -5.35
N VAL A 116 -2.06 -0.81 -4.53
CA VAL A 116 -1.76 -0.32 -3.18
C VAL A 116 -2.72 -0.95 -2.19
N ILE A 117 -2.16 -1.59 -1.17
CA ILE A 117 -2.91 -2.19 -0.05
C ILE A 117 -2.56 -1.40 1.21
N ARG A 118 -3.57 -0.88 1.89
CA ARG A 118 -3.44 -0.30 3.22
C ARG A 118 -3.73 -1.34 4.28
N SER A 119 -2.88 -1.43 5.29
CA SER A 119 -3.11 -2.35 6.41
C SER A 119 -2.52 -1.80 7.71
N PRO A 120 -2.99 -2.25 8.89
CA PRO A 120 -2.33 -1.92 10.14
C PRO A 120 -0.92 -2.53 10.19
N TYR A 121 0.02 -1.80 10.79
CA TYR A 121 1.41 -2.24 10.99
C TYR A 121 1.84 -2.21 12.47
N GLU A 122 1.36 -1.22 13.22
CA GLU A 122 1.52 -1.09 14.67
C GLU A 122 0.22 -0.54 15.25
N GLU A 123 0.07 -0.60 16.56
CA GLU A 123 -1.11 -0.05 17.24
C GLU A 123 -1.36 1.41 16.83
N GLY A 124 -2.54 1.67 16.28
CA GLY A 124 -2.95 2.99 15.79
C GLY A 124 -2.25 3.48 14.52
N LYS A 125 -1.40 2.67 13.87
CA LYS A 125 -0.67 3.04 12.65
C LYS A 125 -1.05 2.18 11.46
N THR A 126 -1.04 2.81 10.29
CA THR A 126 -1.29 2.15 9.01
C THR A 126 -0.07 2.22 8.10
N GLU A 127 0.06 1.25 7.22
CA GLU A 127 1.05 1.21 6.16
C GLU A 127 0.36 1.03 4.81
N ASP A 128 0.78 1.82 3.83
CA ASP A 128 0.46 1.66 2.41
C ASP A 128 1.57 0.81 1.75
N GLY A 129 1.25 -0.47 1.52
CA GLY A 129 2.03 -1.39 0.73
C GLY A 129 1.83 -1.14 -0.75
N VAL A 130 2.83 -0.53 -1.39
CA VAL A 130 2.84 -0.19 -2.80
C VAL A 130 3.52 -1.31 -3.59
N LEU A 131 2.73 -2.10 -4.30
CA LEU A 131 3.22 -3.25 -5.05
C LEU A 131 3.37 -2.90 -6.53
N SER A 132 4.60 -3.00 -7.02
CA SER A 132 4.92 -3.05 -8.45
C SER A 132 4.96 -4.51 -8.90
N VAL A 133 4.10 -4.89 -9.83
CA VAL A 133 3.93 -6.27 -10.28
C VAL A 133 4.47 -6.41 -11.70
N LYS A 134 5.60 -7.10 -11.85
CA LYS A 134 6.13 -7.49 -13.15
C LYS A 134 5.45 -8.77 -13.63
N VAL A 135 4.65 -8.67 -14.69
CA VAL A 135 3.93 -9.79 -15.28
C VAL A 135 4.73 -10.35 -16.45
N VAL A 136 4.94 -11.66 -16.44
CA VAL A 136 5.62 -12.43 -17.51
C VAL A 136 4.74 -13.60 -17.97
N ASN A 137 5.05 -14.22 -19.11
CA ASN A 137 4.34 -15.41 -19.63
C ASN A 137 4.90 -16.71 -19.03
#